data_AF-A0A7S1MXA0-F1
#
_entry.id   AF-A0A7S1MXA0-F1
#
_cell.length_a   1.000
_cell.length_b   1.000
_cell.length_c   1.000
_cell.angle_alpha   90.00
_cell.angle_beta   90.00
_cell.angle_gamma   90.00
#
_symmetry.space_group_name_H-M   'P 1'
#
loop_
_entity.id
_entity.type
_entity.pdbx_description
1 polymer ?
#
loop_
_entity_poly.entity_id
_entity_poly.type
_entity_poly.pdbx_seq_one_letter_code
_entity_poly.pdbx_strand_id
1 'polypeptide(L)'
;IASSAAAAVDAAEIVISMLPASRHVESLYLGDDGLLTILSHGTLVIDCSTIAPASAFKVSQAAAARGVAMLDAPVSGGTAGAAAGTLTFIVGGEAQVLERARP
;
A
#
# COMPACT_ATOMS: atom_id res chain seq x y z
N ILE A 1 -14.70 -8.27 -9.34
CA ILE A 1 -13.53 -7.46 -9.73
C ILE A 1 -14.04 -6.05 -10.00
N ALA A 2 -13.45 -5.02 -9.38
CA ALA A 2 -13.83 -3.63 -9.61
C ALA A 2 -13.33 -3.14 -10.99
N SER A 3 -13.96 -2.10 -11.53
CA SER A 3 -13.61 -1.53 -12.85
C SER A 3 -12.38 -0.61 -12.84
N SER A 4 -11.95 -0.17 -11.66
CA SER A 4 -10.79 0.72 -11.47
C SER A 4 -10.24 0.58 -10.05
N ALA A 5 -9.04 1.13 -9.80
CA ALA A 5 -8.48 1.22 -8.46
C ALA A 5 -9.33 2.10 -7.54
N ALA A 6 -9.85 3.23 -8.06
CA ALA A 6 -10.75 4.10 -7.30
C ALA A 6 -12.03 3.37 -6.86
N ALA A 7 -12.65 2.60 -7.77
CA ALA A 7 -13.82 1.79 -7.43
C ALA A 7 -13.49 0.64 -6.47
N ALA A 8 -12.25 0.16 -6.44
CA ALA A 8 -11.82 -0.91 -5.54
C ALA A 8 -11.63 -0.45 -4.09
N VAL A 9 -11.37 0.85 -3.88
CA VAL A 9 -11.10 1.41 -2.54
C VAL A 9 -12.26 2.20 -1.97
N ASP A 10 -13.42 2.19 -2.63
CA ASP A 10 -14.62 2.86 -2.13
C ASP A 10 -14.99 2.33 -0.74
N ALA A 11 -15.09 3.23 0.23
CA ALA A 11 -15.29 2.95 1.66
C ALA A 11 -14.28 1.97 2.31
N ALA A 12 -13.11 1.74 1.70
CA ALA A 12 -12.10 0.83 2.24
C ALA A 12 -11.39 1.41 3.47
N GLU A 13 -11.43 0.68 4.58
CA GLU A 13 -10.67 1.00 5.79
C GLU A 13 -9.20 0.57 5.66
N ILE A 14 -8.95 -0.49 4.89
CA ILE A 14 -7.63 -1.04 4.61
C ILE A 14 -7.49 -1.24 3.09
N VAL A 15 -6.39 -0.76 2.51
CA VAL A 15 -6.03 -0.92 1.11
C VAL A 15 -4.71 -1.67 1.01
N ILE A 16 -4.70 -2.78 0.28
CA ILE A 16 -3.49 -3.56 0.01
C ILE A 16 -3.17 -3.47 -1.48
N SER A 17 -1.95 -3.05 -1.82
CA SER A 17 -1.46 -3.00 -3.21
C SER A 17 -0.27 -3.93 -3.43
N MET A 18 -0.12 -4.40 -4.67
CA MET A 18 1.01 -5.24 -5.10
C MET A 18 1.26 -4.97 -6.59
N LEU A 19 2.14 -4.04 -6.89
CA LEU A 19 2.37 -3.50 -8.23
C LEU A 19 3.78 -3.81 -8.77
N PRO A 20 3.98 -3.81 -10.10
CA PRO A 20 5.23 -4.32 -10.68
C PRO A 20 6.47 -3.43 -10.48
N ALA A 21 6.33 -2.15 -10.15
CA ALA A 21 7.46 -1.21 -10.05
C ALA A 21 7.09 0.12 -9.38
N SER A 22 8.12 0.85 -8.91
CA SER A 22 8.02 2.21 -8.33
C SER A 22 7.08 3.15 -9.08
N ARG A 23 7.23 3.26 -10.41
CA ARG A 23 6.41 4.18 -11.23
C ARG A 23 4.90 3.89 -11.13
N HIS A 24 4.53 2.62 -10.95
CA HIS A 24 3.13 2.22 -10.87
C HIS A 24 2.57 2.57 -9.49
N VAL A 25 3.36 2.38 -8.43
CA VAL A 25 2.98 2.79 -7.06
C VAL A 25 2.83 4.30 -7.00
N GLU A 26 3.81 5.06 -7.51
CA GLU A 26 3.72 6.51 -7.56
C GLU A 26 2.53 6.99 -8.40
N SER A 27 2.27 6.40 -9.56
CA SER A 27 1.09 6.73 -10.37
C SER A 27 -0.22 6.39 -9.66
N LEU A 28 -0.28 5.25 -8.96
CA LEU A 28 -1.47 4.80 -8.24
C LEU A 28 -1.83 5.77 -7.11
N TYR A 29 -0.84 6.19 -6.31
CA TYR A 29 -1.09 6.97 -5.10
C TYR A 29 -0.97 8.48 -5.30
N LEU A 30 -0.02 8.94 -6.12
CA LEU A 30 0.37 10.35 -6.27
C LEU A 30 -0.02 10.97 -7.60
N GLY A 31 -0.56 10.20 -8.54
CA GLY A 31 -1.06 10.74 -9.81
C GLY A 31 -2.17 11.77 -9.60
N ASP A 32 -2.54 12.47 -10.68
CA ASP A 32 -3.59 13.51 -10.63
C ASP A 32 -4.92 12.95 -10.07
N ASP A 33 -5.27 11.72 -10.45
CA ASP A 33 -6.38 10.93 -9.91
C ASP A 33 -5.91 9.83 -8.95
N GLY A 34 -4.78 10.07 -8.26
CA GLY A 34 -4.16 9.11 -7.36
C GLY A 34 -5.02 8.82 -6.14
N LEU A 35 -4.93 7.61 -5.59
CA LEU A 35 -5.78 7.15 -4.50
C LEU A 35 -5.73 8.07 -3.27
N LEU A 36 -4.60 8.72 -2.97
CA LEU A 36 -4.50 9.64 -1.83
C LEU A 36 -5.43 10.87 -1.93
N THR A 37 -6.04 11.11 -3.10
CA THR A 37 -7.05 12.16 -3.28
C THR A 37 -8.44 11.75 -2.80
N ILE A 38 -8.72 10.44 -2.71
CA ILE A 38 -10.05 9.89 -2.42
C ILE A 38 -10.10 9.01 -1.17
N LEU A 39 -8.96 8.52 -0.67
CA LEU A 39 -8.93 7.72 0.55
C LEU A 39 -9.36 8.55 1.76
N SER A 40 -10.17 7.94 2.62
CA SER A 40 -10.64 8.55 3.86
C SER A 40 -9.49 8.77 4.85
N HIS A 41 -9.64 9.78 5.70
CA HIS A 41 -8.73 9.97 6.84
C HIS A 41 -8.74 8.72 7.72
N GLY A 42 -7.55 8.26 8.12
CA GLY A 42 -7.38 7.06 8.94
C GLY A 42 -7.34 5.74 8.17
N THR A 43 -7.60 5.74 6.86
CA THR A 43 -7.38 4.54 6.03
C THR A 43 -5.96 4.03 6.20
N LEU A 44 -5.81 2.71 6.28
CA LEU A 44 -4.52 2.02 6.32
C LEU A 44 -4.15 1.51 4.93
N VAL A 45 -3.05 2.01 4.38
CA VAL A 45 -2.44 1.51 3.14
C VAL A 45 -1.31 0.54 3.49
N ILE A 46 -1.29 -0.62 2.83
CA ILE A 46 -0.21 -1.60 2.91
C ILE A 46 0.27 -1.84 1.47
N ASP A 47 1.40 -1.23 1.10
CA ASP A 47 1.99 -1.49 -0.21
C ASP A 47 2.97 -2.66 -0.10
N CYS A 48 2.63 -3.76 -0.78
CA CYS A 48 3.43 -4.98 -0.77
C CYS A 48 4.39 -5.07 -1.96
N SER A 49 4.48 -4.00 -2.76
CA SER A 49 5.28 -3.93 -3.98
C SER A 49 6.78 -3.92 -3.67
N THR A 50 7.59 -4.60 -4.49
CA THR A 50 9.05 -4.47 -4.41
C THR A 50 9.50 -3.22 -5.18
N ILE A 51 9.73 -2.12 -4.47
CA ILE A 51 10.06 -0.81 -5.06
C ILE A 51 11.34 -0.20 -4.47
N ALA A 52 11.79 0.90 -5.08
CA ALA A 52 12.90 1.68 -4.53
C ALA A 52 12.49 2.32 -3.18
N PRO A 53 13.37 2.33 -2.16
CA PRO A 53 13.07 2.96 -0.87
C PRO A 53 12.64 4.43 -0.99
N ALA A 54 13.24 5.18 -1.92
CA ALA A 54 12.87 6.57 -2.17
C ALA A 54 11.40 6.74 -2.61
N SER A 55 10.88 5.81 -3.43
CA SER A 55 9.46 5.82 -3.83
C SER A 55 8.55 5.52 -2.64
N ALA A 56 8.89 4.52 -1.82
CA ALA A 56 8.14 4.20 -0.60
C ALA A 56 8.06 5.41 0.35
N PHE A 57 9.19 6.07 0.62
CA PHE A 57 9.23 7.29 1.44
C PHE A 57 8.44 8.45 0.85
N LYS A 58 8.48 8.64 -0.47
CA LYS A 58 7.74 9.70 -1.15
C LYS A 58 6.23 9.50 -0.96
N VAL A 59 5.75 8.27 -1.16
CA VAL A 59 4.33 7.94 -1.05
C VAL A 59 3.87 7.99 0.41
N SER A 60 4.67 7.47 1.35
CA SER A 60 4.28 7.50 2.77
C SER A 60 4.19 8.91 3.34
N GLN A 61 5.09 9.81 2.95
CA GLN A 61 5.03 11.22 3.34
C GLN A 61 3.77 11.91 2.79
N ALA A 62 3.44 11.65 1.52
CA ALA A 62 2.22 12.20 0.92
C ALA A 62 0.95 11.63 1.58
N ALA A 63 0.96 10.35 1.94
CA ALA A 63 -0.15 9.70 2.67
C ALA A 63 -0.33 10.31 4.05
N ALA A 64 0.76 10.48 4.81
CA ALA A 64 0.74 11.10 6.13
C ALA A 64 0.20 12.55 6.09
N ALA A 65 0.56 13.34 5.07
CA ALA A 65 0.03 14.68 4.86
C ALA A 65 -1.50 14.73 4.62
N ARG A 66 -2.10 13.60 4.24
CA ARG A 66 -3.55 13.41 4.06
C ARG A 66 -4.22 12.70 5.24
N GLY A 67 -3.46 12.38 6.30
CA GLY A 67 -3.95 11.59 7.43
C GLY A 67 -4.22 10.13 7.10
N VAL A 68 -3.58 9.60 6.05
CA VAL A 68 -3.61 8.19 5.67
C VAL A 68 -2.36 7.51 6.26
N ALA A 69 -2.55 6.41 6.97
CA ALA A 69 -1.44 5.63 7.51
C ALA A 69 -0.92 4.67 6.43
N MET A 70 0.39 4.46 6.35
CA MET A 70 0.99 3.59 5.34
C MET A 70 2.06 2.66 5.93
N LEU A 71 2.04 1.40 5.49
CA LEU A 71 3.10 0.41 5.67
C LEU A 71 3.71 0.08 4.29
N ASP A 72 5.03 0.09 4.22
CA ASP A 72 5.81 -0.49 3.11
C ASP A 72 6.14 -1.93 3.50
N ALA A 73 5.60 -2.91 2.77
CA ALA A 73 5.61 -4.32 3.16
C ALA A 73 6.01 -5.26 2.00
N PRO A 74 7.15 -5.02 1.31
CA PRO A 74 7.60 -5.88 0.22
C PRO A 74 7.73 -7.34 0.65
N VAL A 75 7.51 -8.24 -0.31
CA VAL A 75 7.45 -9.69 -0.06
C VAL A 75 8.57 -10.48 -0.73
N SER A 76 8.91 -11.62 -0.11
CA SER A 76 9.75 -12.68 -0.69
C SER A 76 9.03 -14.04 -0.62
N GLY A 77 9.32 -14.94 -1.58
CA GLY A 77 8.72 -16.27 -1.68
C GLY A 77 8.06 -16.59 -3.03
N GLY A 78 7.93 -15.60 -3.91
CA GLY A 78 7.41 -15.78 -5.27
C GLY A 78 5.94 -16.22 -5.33
N THR A 79 5.48 -16.57 -6.52
CA THR A 79 4.08 -17.00 -6.74
C THR A 79 3.72 -18.27 -6.01
N ALA A 80 4.68 -19.19 -5.83
CA ALA A 80 4.50 -20.41 -5.05
C ALA A 80 4.26 -20.10 -3.56
N GLY A 81 5.08 -19.22 -2.96
CA GLY A 81 4.89 -18.79 -1.58
C GLY A 81 3.58 -18.02 -1.38
N ALA A 82 3.16 -17.22 -2.37
CA ALA A 82 1.87 -16.55 -2.34
C ALA A 82 0.69 -17.53 -2.32
N ALA A 83 0.70 -18.53 -3.23
CA ALA A 83 -0.35 -19.55 -3.29
C ALA A 83 -0.39 -20.43 -2.02
N ALA A 84 0.76 -20.67 -1.41
CA ALA A 84 0.88 -21.44 -0.17
C ALA A 84 0.62 -20.62 1.11
N GLY A 85 0.47 -19.29 1.02
CA GLY A 85 0.33 -18.42 2.19
C GLY A 85 1.60 -18.33 3.05
N THR A 86 2.79 -18.52 2.46
CA THR A 86 4.09 -18.56 3.15
C THR A 86 5.03 -17.42 2.75
N LEU A 87 4.49 -16.34 2.18
CA LEU A 87 5.27 -15.15 1.88
C LEU A 87 5.90 -14.58 3.15
N THR A 88 7.16 -14.16 3.03
CA THR A 88 7.81 -13.34 4.06
C THR A 88 7.60 -11.88 3.73
N PHE A 89 6.97 -11.13 4.64
CA PHE A 89 6.81 -9.69 4.56
C PHE A 89 7.92 -8.99 5.34
N ILE A 90 8.53 -7.97 4.74
CA ILE A 90 9.55 -7.13 5.38
C ILE A 90 8.92 -5.76 5.58
N VAL A 91 8.38 -5.50 6.77
CA VAL A 91 7.49 -4.35 6.99
C VAL A 91 8.24 -3.16 7.58
N GLY A 92 8.15 -2.01 6.90
CA GLY A 92 8.54 -0.69 7.38
C GLY A 92 7.33 0.20 7.66
N GLY A 93 7.36 0.91 8.78
CA GLY A 93 6.31 1.84 9.21
C GLY A 93 6.23 1.98 10.73
N GLU A 94 5.25 2.73 11.22
CA GLU A 94 5.03 2.89 12.65
C GLU A 94 4.52 1.59 13.29
N ALA A 95 5.04 1.24 14.46
CA ALA A 95 4.65 0.02 15.17
C ALA A 95 3.14 -0.03 15.47
N GLN A 96 2.53 1.09 15.88
CA GLN A 96 1.09 1.16 16.13
C GLN A 96 0.23 0.93 14.87
N VAL A 97 0.76 1.30 13.69
CA VAL A 97 0.09 1.08 12.41
C VAL A 97 0.23 -0.39 12.01
N LEU A 98 1.38 -1.01 12.26
CA LEU A 98 1.57 -2.45 12.07
C LEU A 98 0.62 -3.28 12.94
N GLU A 99 0.37 -2.88 14.19
CA GLU A 99 -0.59 -3.58 15.05
C GLU A 99 -2.02 -3.52 14.50
N ARG A 100 -2.42 -2.42 13.85
CA ARG A 100 -3.72 -2.33 13.14
C ARG A 100 -3.81 -3.26 11.92
N ALA A 101 -2.68 -3.68 11.36
CA ALA A 101 -2.62 -4.60 10.22
C ALA A 101 -2.67 -6.08 10.63
N ARG A 102 -2.61 -6.38 11.93
CA ARG A 102 -2.74 -7.75 12.43
C ARG A 102 -4.20 -8.19 12.41
N PRO A 103 -4.48 -9.49 12.16
CA PRO A 103 -5.83 -10.06 12.27
C PRO A 103 -6.43 -9.94 13.68
#